data_AF-A0A3D1SBX1-F1
#
_entry.id   AF-A0A3D1SBX1-F1
#
_cell.length_a   1.000
_cell.length_b   1.000
_cell.length_c   1.000
_cell.angle_alpha   90.00
_cell.angle_beta   90.00
_cell.angle_gamma   90.00
#
_symmetry.space_group_name_H-M   'P 1'
#
loop_
_entity.id
_entity.type
_entity.pdbx_description
1 polymer ?
#
loop_
_entity_poly.entity_id
_entity_poly.type
_entity_poly.pdbx_seq_one_letter_code
_entity_poly.pdbx_strand_id
1 'polypeptide(L)'
;MQIPPAKNQQVNVLFVCLGNICRSPAAEGILKKMVADNRLEERIFVDSAGTSGWHEGELPDDRMRMHGQRRNYDFCSRSRKFVSTDFERFDYIIVMDDDNYRNVKKLAKTEEDVA
;
A
#
# COMPACT_ATOMS: atom_id res chain seq x y z
N MET A 1 9.38 -35.86 -18.89
CA MET A 1 8.79 -35.45 -17.60
C MET A 1 8.67 -33.93 -17.66
N GLN A 2 7.48 -33.41 -17.97
CA GLN A 2 7.26 -31.97 -18.05
C GLN A 2 7.26 -31.43 -16.62
N ILE A 3 8.19 -30.50 -16.34
CA ILE A 3 8.21 -29.73 -15.10
C ILE A 3 7.03 -28.75 -15.20
N PRO A 4 6.08 -28.74 -14.26
CA PRO A 4 4.99 -27.76 -14.29
C PRO A 4 5.57 -26.34 -14.11
N PRO A 5 5.00 -25.31 -14.77
CA PRO A 5 5.46 -23.94 -14.56
C PRO A 5 5.29 -23.55 -13.09
N ALA A 6 6.33 -22.95 -12.50
CA ALA A 6 6.32 -22.46 -11.13
C ALA A 6 5.16 -21.46 -10.93
N LYS A 7 4.47 -21.54 -9.78
CA LYS A 7 3.29 -20.74 -9.45
C LYS A 7 3.49 -19.25 -9.77
N ASN A 8 2.59 -18.70 -10.58
CA ASN A 8 2.24 -17.28 -10.63
C ASN A 8 1.93 -16.79 -9.20
N GLN A 9 2.88 -16.15 -8.53
CA GLN A 9 2.62 -15.49 -7.25
C GLN A 9 2.66 -13.99 -7.50
N GLN A 10 1.49 -13.36 -7.40
CA GLN A 10 1.35 -11.92 -7.50
C GLN A 10 2.09 -11.27 -6.32
N VAL A 11 2.92 -10.27 -6.61
CA VAL A 11 3.65 -9.50 -5.61
C VAL A 11 2.71 -8.47 -5.00
N ASN A 12 2.52 -8.51 -3.69
CA ASN A 12 1.60 -7.65 -2.96
C ASN A 12 2.39 -6.55 -2.23
N VAL A 13 2.14 -5.31 -2.59
CA VAL A 13 2.80 -4.12 -2.01
C VAL A 13 1.80 -3.27 -1.24
N LEU A 14 2.12 -2.93 0.02
CA LEU A 14 1.34 -2.06 0.88
C LEU A 14 2.13 -0.81 1.27
N PHE A 15 1.57 0.36 0.99
CA PHE A 15 2.12 1.63 1.47
C PHE A 15 1.45 2.07 2.77
N VAL A 16 2.24 2.48 3.77
CA VAL A 16 1.71 2.82 5.10
C VAL A 16 2.14 4.20 5.53
N CYS A 17 1.17 5.07 5.84
CA CYS A 17 1.43 6.35 6.50
C CYS A 17 0.62 6.49 7.80
N LEU A 18 0.63 7.65 8.45
CA LEU A 18 -0.15 7.85 9.68
C LEU A 18 -1.67 7.73 9.45
N GLY A 19 -2.21 8.56 8.57
CA GLY A 19 -3.66 8.76 8.42
C GLY A 19 -4.28 8.18 7.15
N ASN A 20 -3.48 7.63 6.23
CA ASN A 20 -3.94 7.10 4.94
C ASN A 20 -4.77 8.04 4.07
N ILE A 21 -4.51 9.35 4.15
CA ILE A 21 -5.20 10.36 3.32
C ILE A 21 -4.25 11.20 2.46
N CYS A 22 -2.93 11.15 2.68
CA CYS A 22 -1.97 11.93 1.92
C CYS A 22 -0.88 11.04 1.31
N ARG A 23 0.12 10.64 2.11
CA ARG A 23 1.35 10.05 1.54
C ARG A 23 1.13 8.64 0.98
N SER A 24 0.49 7.75 1.74
CA SER A 24 0.30 6.37 1.28
C SER A 24 -0.71 6.21 0.12
N PRO A 25 -1.85 6.94 0.05
CA PRO A 25 -2.71 6.90 -1.14
C PRO A 25 -2.03 7.44 -2.41
N ALA A 26 -1.18 8.46 -2.27
CA ALA A 26 -0.38 8.96 -3.41
C ALA A 26 0.58 7.89 -3.93
N ALA A 27 1.32 7.23 -3.02
CA ALA A 27 2.24 6.15 -3.38
C ALA A 27 1.52 4.98 -4.06
N GLU A 28 0.37 4.57 -3.53
CA GLU A 28 -0.50 3.55 -4.13
C GLU A 28 -0.92 3.92 -5.54
N GLY A 29 -1.50 5.11 -5.73
CA GLY A 29 -1.99 5.54 -7.04
C GLY A 29 -0.86 5.71 -8.08
N ILE A 30 0.32 6.18 -7.65
CA ILE A 30 1.49 6.29 -8.53
C ILE A 30 1.94 4.89 -8.96
N LEU A 31 2.11 3.95 -8.02
CA LEU A 31 2.56 2.61 -8.35
C LEU A 31 1.52 1.85 -9.19
N LYS A 32 0.21 1.98 -8.88
CA LYS A 32 -0.87 1.41 -9.71
C LYS A 32 -0.80 1.90 -11.15
N LYS A 33 -0.56 3.20 -11.36
CA LYS A 33 -0.36 3.75 -12.70
C LYS A 33 0.86 3.15 -13.39
N MET A 34 2.00 3.04 -12.70
CA MET A 34 3.21 2.43 -13.26
C MET A 34 2.99 0.95 -13.61
N VAL A 35 2.28 0.20 -12.78
CA VAL A 35 1.91 -1.21 -13.03
C VAL A 35 1.07 -1.32 -14.29
N ALA A 36 0.05 -0.46 -14.45
CA ALA A 36 -0.80 -0.44 -15.63
C ALA A 36 -0.06 -0.02 -16.90
N ASP A 37 0.76 1.03 -16.83
CA ASP A 37 1.57 1.52 -17.95
C ASP A 37 2.55 0.44 -18.47
N ASN A 38 2.94 -0.52 -17.61
CA ASN A 38 3.83 -1.63 -17.94
C ASN A 38 3.13 -2.99 -18.11
N ARG A 39 1.80 -3.07 -18.04
CA ARG A 39 1.01 -4.31 -18.17
C ARG A 39 1.38 -5.39 -17.14
N LEU A 40 1.54 -4.98 -15.89
CA LEU A 40 1.96 -5.85 -14.77
C LEU A 40 0.82 -6.14 -13.77
N GLU A 41 -0.43 -5.84 -14.10
CA GLU A 41 -1.58 -5.93 -13.19
C GLU A 41 -1.82 -7.36 -12.67
N GLU A 42 -1.55 -8.37 -13.49
CA GLU A 42 -1.63 -9.79 -13.10
C GLU A 42 -0.48 -10.22 -12.16
N ARG A 43 0.57 -9.40 -12.05
CA ARG A 43 1.80 -9.72 -11.33
C ARG A 43 1.99 -8.88 -10.09
N ILE A 44 1.38 -7.70 -9.99
CA ILE A 44 1.57 -6.78 -8.88
C ILE A 44 0.21 -6.28 -8.38
N PHE A 45 -0.05 -6.53 -7.10
CA PHE A 45 -1.15 -5.94 -6.36
C PHE A 45 -0.62 -4.79 -5.49
N VAL A 46 -1.37 -3.70 -5.42
CA VAL A 46 -0.97 -2.51 -4.66
C VAL A 46 -2.14 -2.01 -3.82
N ASP A 47 -1.85 -1.69 -2.56
CA ASP A 47 -2.81 -1.13 -1.61
C ASP A 47 -2.13 -0.06 -0.71
N SER A 48 -2.93 0.65 0.09
CA SER A 48 -2.42 1.54 1.14
C SER A 48 -3.20 1.43 2.45
N ALA A 49 -2.54 1.81 3.55
CA ALA A 49 -3.13 1.83 4.88
C ALA A 49 -2.57 2.96 5.77
N GLY A 50 -3.21 3.11 6.94
CA GLY A 50 -2.89 4.12 7.96
C GLY A 50 -2.68 3.51 9.33
N THR A 51 -1.68 3.96 10.09
CA THR A 51 -1.44 3.42 11.44
C THR A 51 -2.47 3.89 12.48
N SER A 52 -3.10 5.05 12.31
CA SER A 52 -4.04 5.59 13.31
C SER A 52 -5.46 5.03 13.18
N GLY A 53 -5.97 4.93 11.94
CA GLY A 53 -7.38 4.63 11.66
C GLY A 53 -8.33 5.82 11.84
N TRP A 54 -7.82 7.04 12.04
CA TRP A 54 -8.67 8.23 12.29
C TRP A 54 -9.57 8.62 11.12
N HIS A 55 -9.14 8.31 9.90
CA HIS A 55 -9.82 8.70 8.67
C HIS A 55 -10.47 7.49 7.98
N GLU A 56 -10.79 6.41 8.69
CA GLU A 56 -11.28 5.18 8.07
C GLU A 56 -12.55 5.43 7.24
N GLY A 57 -12.54 4.97 5.98
CA GLY A 57 -13.59 5.18 5.00
C GLY A 57 -13.54 6.52 4.25
N GLU A 58 -12.76 7.50 4.73
CA GLU A 58 -12.62 8.81 4.09
C GLU A 58 -11.88 8.72 2.75
N LEU A 59 -12.14 9.69 1.87
CA LEU A 59 -11.32 9.88 0.68
C LEU A 59 -9.97 10.50 1.05
N PRO A 60 -8.98 10.40 0.16
CA PRO A 60 -7.72 11.09 0.36
C PRO A 60 -7.91 12.62 0.38
N ASP A 61 -6.99 13.34 1.01
CA ASP A 61 -7.01 14.80 1.19
C ASP A 61 -7.20 15.50 -0.16
N ASP A 62 -8.14 16.45 -0.20
CA ASP A 62 -8.54 17.11 -1.44
C ASP A 62 -7.38 17.86 -2.11
N ARG A 63 -6.42 18.40 -1.34
CA ARG A 63 -5.25 19.08 -1.91
C ARG A 63 -4.36 18.07 -2.62
N MET A 64 -4.16 16.90 -2.03
CA MET A 64 -3.39 15.82 -2.65
C MET A 64 -4.08 15.35 -3.93
N ARG A 65 -5.40 15.11 -3.90
CA ARG A 65 -6.19 14.72 -5.09
C ARG A 65 -6.07 15.76 -6.20
N MET A 66 -6.23 17.04 -5.87
CA MET A 66 -6.07 18.15 -6.81
C MET A 66 -4.68 18.18 -7.46
N HIS A 67 -3.61 17.98 -6.67
CA HIS A 67 -2.24 17.93 -7.19
C HIS A 67 -1.95 16.67 -8.01
N GLY A 68 -2.58 15.54 -7.68
CA GLY A 68 -2.53 14.29 -8.44
C GLY A 68 -3.17 14.43 -9.81
N GLN A 69 -4.38 14.99 -9.87
CA GLN A 69 -5.10 15.21 -11.12
C GLN A 69 -4.31 16.07 -12.12
N ARG A 70 -3.64 17.13 -11.63
CA ARG A 70 -2.75 17.97 -12.46
C ARG A 70 -1.58 17.20 -13.09
N ARG A 71 -1.27 16.01 -12.59
CA ARG A 71 -0.20 15.12 -13.05
C ARG A 71 -0.74 13.82 -13.67
N ASN A 72 -2.04 13.77 -13.97
CA ASN A 72 -2.72 12.59 -14.51
C ASN A 72 -2.66 11.36 -13.57
N TYR A 73 -2.70 11.61 -12.26
CA TYR A 73 -2.96 10.58 -11.26
C TYR A 73 -4.36 10.74 -10.69
N ASP A 74 -5.04 9.61 -10.49
CA ASP A 74 -6.30 9.56 -9.75
C ASP A 74 -6.08 8.89 -8.39
N PHE A 75 -6.42 9.61 -7.33
CA PHE A 75 -6.25 9.18 -5.94
C PHE A 75 -7.63 9.10 -5.27
N CYS A 76 -8.29 7.96 -5.43
CA CYS A 76 -9.63 7.72 -4.91
C CYS A 76 -9.72 6.52 -3.94
N SER A 77 -8.58 5.97 -3.48
CA SER A 77 -8.57 4.90 -2.49
C SER A 77 -9.11 5.39 -1.15
N ARG A 78 -10.00 4.60 -0.54
CA ARG A 78 -10.56 4.95 0.78
C ARG A 78 -9.57 4.58 1.86
N SER A 79 -9.41 5.49 2.80
CA SER A 79 -8.53 5.28 3.94
C SER A 79 -8.97 4.06 4.75
N ARG A 80 -8.01 3.23 5.15
CA ARG A 80 -8.22 2.09 6.04
C ARG A 80 -7.11 2.00 7.07
N LYS A 81 -7.41 1.35 8.19
CA LYS A 81 -6.40 1.08 9.22
C LYS A 81 -5.49 -0.08 8.80
N PHE A 82 -4.21 0.04 9.13
CA PHE A 82 -3.27 -1.07 9.10
C PHE A 82 -3.62 -2.07 10.20
N VAL A 83 -3.67 -3.35 9.85
CA VAL A 83 -4.02 -4.44 10.77
C VAL A 83 -2.95 -5.52 10.76
N SER A 84 -2.83 -6.31 11.82
CA SER A 84 -1.78 -7.34 11.92
C SER A 84 -1.87 -8.42 10.83
N THR A 85 -3.05 -8.66 10.26
CA THR A 85 -3.20 -9.58 9.12
C THR A 85 -2.62 -9.02 7.82
N ASP A 86 -2.24 -7.73 7.77
CA ASP A 86 -1.53 -7.18 6.61
C ASP A 86 -0.11 -7.77 6.48
N PHE A 87 0.55 -8.15 7.58
CA PHE A 87 1.85 -8.84 7.53
C PHE A 87 1.78 -10.17 6.78
N GLU A 88 0.65 -10.88 6.89
CA GLU A 88 0.44 -12.17 6.23
C GLU A 88 0.01 -12.01 4.75
N ARG A 89 -0.48 -10.84 4.37
CA ARG A 89 -1.08 -10.58 3.05
C ARG A 89 -0.13 -9.92 2.05
N PHE A 90 0.84 -9.16 2.55
CA PHE A 90 1.71 -8.32 1.72
C PHE A 90 3.16 -8.78 1.82
N ASP A 91 3.80 -8.94 0.65
CA ASP A 91 5.21 -9.27 0.56
C ASP A 91 6.08 -8.07 0.92
N TYR A 92 5.60 -6.85 0.63
CA TYR A 92 6.30 -5.61 0.93
C TYR A 92 5.39 -4.61 1.66
N ILE A 93 5.82 -4.18 2.85
CA ILE A 93 5.17 -3.10 3.61
C ILE A 93 6.12 -1.91 3.66
N ILE A 94 5.79 -0.86 2.92
CA ILE A 94 6.63 0.33 2.73
C ILE A 94 6.05 1.48 3.54
N VAL A 95 6.73 1.81 4.64
CA VAL A 95 6.35 2.90 5.56
C VAL A 95 6.93 4.25 5.09
N MET A 96 6.19 5.34 5.32
CA MET A 96 6.56 6.68 4.82
C MET A 96 7.52 7.45 5.73
N ASP A 97 7.62 7.10 7.02
CA ASP A 97 8.50 7.72 8.01
C ASP A 97 8.79 6.77 9.19
N ASP A 98 9.75 7.17 10.04
CA ASP A 98 10.19 6.39 11.21
C ASP A 98 9.08 6.18 12.25
N ASP A 99 8.14 7.12 12.39
CA ASP A 99 7.02 6.97 13.32
C ASP A 99 6.03 5.93 12.81
N ASN A 100 5.81 5.86 11.50
CA ASN A 100 5.01 4.83 10.85
C ASN A 100 5.69 3.47 11.05
N TYR A 101 7.01 3.39 10.87
CA TYR A 101 7.78 2.17 11.15
C TYR A 101 7.59 1.70 12.60
N ARG A 102 7.78 2.60 13.58
CA ARG A 102 7.59 2.28 15.01
C ARG A 102 6.17 1.81 15.31
N ASN A 103 5.16 2.41 14.70
CA ASN A 103 3.77 2.05 14.92
C ASN A 103 3.40 0.71 14.28
N VAL A 104 3.87 0.44 13.06
CA VAL A 104 3.70 -0.85 12.39
C VAL A 104 4.41 -1.95 13.18
N LYS A 105 5.66 -1.72 13.60
CA LYS A 105 6.46 -2.69 14.37
C LYS A 105 5.81 -3.10 15.70
N LYS A 106 5.02 -2.24 16.33
CA LYS A 106 4.25 -2.60 17.54
C LYS A 106 3.14 -3.62 17.30
N LEU A 107 2.70 -3.76 16.05
CA LEU A 107 1.63 -4.69 15.65
C LEU A 107 2.17 -6.01 15.10
N ALA A 108 3.48 -6.11 14.90
CA ALA A 108 4.17 -7.32 14.50
C ALA A 108 4.07 -8.39 15.59
N LYS A 109 3.82 -9.62 15.19
CA LYS A 109 3.79 -10.80 16.07
C LYS A 109 5.13 -11.52 16.09
N THR A 110 5.90 -11.41 15.01
CA THR A 110 7.17 -12.12 14.82
C THR A 110 8.29 -11.16 14.42
N GLU A 111 9.54 -11.61 14.48
CA GLU A 111 10.68 -10.86 13.92
C GLU A 111 10.66 -10.85 12.38
N GLU A 112 10.12 -11.89 11.75
CA GLU A 112 9.97 -11.98 10.30
C GLU A 112 9.02 -10.90 9.75
N ASP A 113 7.98 -10.52 10.52
CA ASP A 113 7.04 -9.45 10.15
C ASP A 113 7.72 -8.08 9.95
N VAL A 114 8.92 -7.89 10.51
CA VAL A 114 9.65 -6.61 10.52
C VAL A 114 11.07 -6.72 9.95
N ALA A 115 11.40 -7.88 9.39
CA ALA A 115 12.67 -8.17 8.72
C ALA A 115 12.73 -7.53 7.33
#